data_AF-A0A0R1K2A6-F1
#
_entry.id   AF-A0A0R1K2A6-F1
#
_cell.length_a   1.000
_cell.length_b   1.000
_cell.length_c   1.000
_cell.angle_alpha   90.00
_cell.angle_beta   90.00
_cell.angle_gamma   90.00
#
_symmetry.space_group_name_H-M   'P 1'
#
loop_
_entity.id
_entity.type
_entity.pdbx_description
1 polymer ?
#
loop_
_entity_poly.entity_id
_entity_poly.type
_entity_poly.pdbx_seq_one_letter_code
_entity_poly.pdbx_strand_id
1 'polypeptide(L)'
;MVSVTQRIAQIKQPRGGYIPPKFMHEQHFNDDRKLYPDENLSAAAMGVMVDYLTRYAQTGEVKMAFDIPLKGLQLAKSYSPGLPMIAEAKELIPKIKDFSEESLNAATKFTTYFDTYYRAGPRAVQYLKPEAPNEQTRKNMMIMVDRAITFFTDVSPLLASDLTFEGGYTSTIDKGDADFMSKTILWDMKVSKNPPLNKYTLQLVVYYLLAKHSDQPIYHFLKSVGIFNPRLNVAYTLDIAEIDPVVISTIEQNVIGY
;
A
#
# COMPACT_ATOMS: atom_id res chain seq x y z
N MET A 1 7.10 21.16 1.84
CA MET A 1 6.05 20.17 2.14
C MET A 1 6.49 18.83 1.57
N VAL A 2 6.14 17.75 2.25
CA VAL A 2 6.62 16.39 1.95
C VAL A 2 5.51 15.38 2.22
N SER A 3 5.63 14.19 1.63
CA SER A 3 4.73 13.08 1.99
C SER A 3 4.97 12.61 3.43
N VAL A 4 3.99 11.92 4.02
CA VAL A 4 4.14 11.26 5.34
C VAL A 4 5.39 10.38 5.37
N THR A 5 5.60 9.56 4.34
CA THR A 5 6.76 8.65 4.25
C THR A 5 8.09 9.41 4.20
N GLN A 6 8.15 10.53 3.47
CA GLN A 6 9.33 11.41 3.42
C GLN A 6 9.57 12.11 4.76
N ARG A 7 8.51 12.61 5.41
CA ARG A 7 8.61 13.26 6.72
C ARG A 7 9.17 12.31 7.77
N ILE A 8 8.66 11.08 7.82
CA ILE A 8 9.11 10.05 8.75
C ILE A 8 10.59 9.71 8.54
N ALA A 9 11.06 9.68 7.30
CA ALA A 9 12.47 9.44 6.99
C ALA A 9 13.40 10.57 7.48
N GLN A 10 12.89 11.80 7.62
CA GLN A 10 13.65 12.96 8.10
C GLN A 10 13.75 13.04 9.64
N ILE A 11 12.91 12.29 10.35
CA ILE A 11 12.80 12.40 11.81
C ILE A 11 13.62 11.31 12.47
N LYS A 12 14.44 11.72 13.44
CA LYS A 12 15.12 10.79 14.35
C LYS A 12 14.14 10.33 15.43
N GLN A 13 13.63 9.11 15.29
CA GLN A 13 12.80 8.50 16.31
C GLN A 13 13.61 8.17 17.59
N PRO A 14 12.97 8.12 18.77
CA PRO A 14 13.61 7.64 19.99
C PRO A 14 14.05 6.17 19.86
N ARG A 15 14.88 5.69 20.79
CA ARG A 15 15.33 4.29 20.80
C ARG A 15 14.11 3.38 20.93
N GLY A 16 13.90 2.51 19.93
CA GLY A 16 12.72 1.64 19.86
C GLY A 16 11.53 2.22 19.10
N GLY A 17 11.63 3.45 18.58
CA GLY A 17 10.55 4.15 17.89
C GLY A 17 9.59 4.85 18.84
N TYR A 18 8.80 5.80 18.32
CA TYR A 18 7.71 6.38 19.10
C TYR A 18 6.69 5.32 19.50
N ILE A 19 6.40 4.41 18.57
CA ILE A 19 5.55 3.24 18.77
C ILE A 19 6.37 1.99 18.42
N PRO A 20 6.96 1.29 19.40
CA PRO A 20 7.59 -0.01 19.18
C PRO A 20 6.61 -1.05 18.59
N PRO A 21 6.98 -1.80 17.54
CA PRO A 21 6.15 -2.85 16.92
C PRO A 21 5.66 -3.92 17.88
N LYS A 22 6.41 -4.18 18.96
CA LYS A 22 6.01 -5.12 20.03
C LYS A 22 4.71 -4.73 20.76
N PHE A 23 4.22 -3.51 20.57
CA PHE A 23 2.93 -3.08 21.10
C PHE A 23 1.76 -3.37 20.17
N MET A 24 2.03 -3.86 18.95
CA MET A 24 0.95 -4.34 18.09
C MET A 24 0.52 -5.73 18.52
N HIS A 25 -0.79 -5.96 18.58
CA HIS A 25 -1.40 -7.27 18.78
C HIS A 25 -1.28 -8.08 17.49
N GLU A 26 -0.72 -9.29 17.59
CA GLU A 26 -0.54 -10.18 16.45
C GLU A 26 -1.66 -11.21 16.37
N GLN A 27 -2.34 -11.28 15.23
CA GLN A 27 -3.27 -12.35 14.91
C GLN A 27 -2.74 -13.15 13.72
N HIS A 28 -2.40 -14.41 13.98
CA HIS A 28 -1.89 -15.34 12.98
C HIS A 28 -3.03 -16.12 12.35
N PHE A 29 -3.03 -16.22 11.02
CA PHE A 29 -3.99 -17.00 10.26
C PHE A 29 -3.30 -18.18 9.59
N ASN A 30 -4.04 -19.28 9.39
CA ASN A 30 -3.54 -20.44 8.68
C ASN A 30 -4.52 -20.84 7.58
N ASP A 31 -4.01 -21.01 6.37
CA ASP A 31 -4.74 -21.49 5.20
C ASP A 31 -4.13 -22.78 4.63
N ASP A 32 -3.21 -23.41 5.37
CA ASP A 32 -2.44 -24.60 5.02
C ASP A 32 -1.63 -24.47 3.71
N ARG A 33 -1.48 -23.25 3.17
CA ARG A 33 -0.73 -22.98 1.95
C ARG A 33 0.65 -22.43 2.28
N LYS A 34 1.66 -23.02 1.65
CA LYS A 34 3.03 -22.54 1.70
C LYS A 34 3.36 -21.78 0.43
N LEU A 35 4.01 -20.63 0.58
CA LEU A 35 4.55 -19.90 -0.55
C LEU A 35 5.79 -20.59 -1.10
N TYR A 36 5.92 -20.58 -2.42
CA TYR A 36 7.10 -21.09 -3.12
C TYR A 36 8.33 -20.22 -2.80
N PRO A 37 9.53 -20.81 -2.67
CA PRO A 37 10.73 -20.07 -2.29
C PRO A 37 11.31 -19.22 -3.43
N ASP A 38 11.13 -19.64 -4.69
CA ASP A 38 11.80 -19.06 -5.85
C ASP A 38 10.87 -18.11 -6.61
N GLU A 39 11.02 -16.82 -6.32
CA GLU A 39 10.27 -15.74 -6.95
C GLU A 39 11.20 -14.89 -7.83
N ASN A 40 10.76 -14.52 -9.03
CA ASN A 40 11.55 -13.66 -9.92
C ASN A 40 11.16 -12.17 -9.87
N LEU A 41 10.19 -11.79 -9.04
CA LEU A 41 9.91 -10.39 -8.73
C LEU A 41 10.61 -9.96 -7.44
N SER A 42 11.07 -8.71 -7.42
CA SER A 42 11.56 -8.09 -6.18
C SER A 42 10.44 -8.01 -5.13
N ALA A 43 10.81 -7.97 -3.84
CA ALA A 43 9.84 -7.84 -2.76
C ALA A 43 8.95 -6.58 -2.90
N ALA A 44 9.51 -5.47 -3.40
CA ALA A 44 8.76 -4.25 -3.66
C ALA A 44 7.74 -4.43 -4.79
N ALA A 45 8.16 -5.01 -5.93
CA ALA A 45 7.26 -5.28 -7.05
C ALA A 45 6.14 -6.25 -6.66
N MET A 46 6.46 -7.27 -5.87
CA MET A 46 5.47 -8.20 -5.32
C MET A 46 4.46 -7.48 -4.42
N GLY A 47 4.92 -6.58 -3.55
CA GLY A 47 4.02 -5.80 -2.68
C GLY A 47 3.04 -4.94 -3.47
N VAL A 48 3.54 -4.18 -4.43
CA VAL A 48 2.70 -3.33 -5.30
C VAL A 48 1.71 -4.17 -6.12
N MET A 49 2.15 -5.31 -6.66
CA MET A 49 1.26 -6.17 -7.44
C MET A 49 0.16 -6.81 -6.60
N VAL A 50 0.48 -7.31 -5.41
CA VAL A 50 -0.55 -7.86 -4.50
C VAL A 50 -1.54 -6.78 -4.09
N ASP A 51 -1.10 -5.53 -3.88
CA ASP A 51 -1.98 -4.38 -3.61
C ASP A 51 -2.97 -4.12 -4.75
N TYR A 52 -2.48 -3.87 -5.96
CA TYR A 52 -3.36 -3.60 -7.11
C TYR A 52 -4.26 -4.80 -7.45
N LEU A 53 -3.77 -6.03 -7.33
CA LEU A 53 -4.59 -7.22 -7.57
C LEU A 53 -5.65 -7.43 -6.48
N THR A 54 -5.38 -7.05 -5.23
CA THR A 54 -6.38 -7.07 -4.15
C THR A 54 -7.50 -6.07 -4.44
N ARG A 55 -7.14 -4.84 -4.81
CA ARG A 55 -8.12 -3.82 -5.23
C ARG A 55 -8.91 -4.27 -6.46
N TYR A 56 -8.26 -4.94 -7.40
CA TYR A 56 -8.92 -5.48 -8.59
C TYR A 56 -9.90 -6.60 -8.24
N ALA A 57 -9.52 -7.51 -7.34
CA ALA A 57 -10.42 -8.55 -6.84
C ALA A 57 -11.65 -7.96 -6.11
N GLN A 58 -11.50 -6.81 -5.44
CA GLN A 58 -12.59 -6.14 -4.73
C GLN A 58 -13.53 -5.37 -5.66
N THR A 59 -12.99 -4.70 -6.67
CA THR A 59 -13.76 -3.77 -7.52
C THR A 59 -14.18 -4.36 -8.85
N GLY A 60 -13.42 -5.33 -9.38
CA GLY A 60 -13.54 -5.78 -10.76
C GLY A 60 -13.11 -4.74 -11.80
N GLU A 61 -12.62 -3.57 -11.38
CA GLU A 61 -12.39 -2.42 -12.25
C GLU A 61 -10.91 -2.05 -12.33
N VAL A 62 -10.32 -2.17 -13.52
CA VAL A 62 -8.93 -1.78 -13.78
C VAL A 62 -8.69 -0.30 -13.47
N LYS A 63 -9.68 0.56 -13.74
CA LYS A 63 -9.58 2.01 -13.50
C LYS A 63 -9.42 2.36 -12.04
N MET A 64 -10.12 1.65 -11.16
CA MET A 64 -10.02 1.84 -9.72
C MET A 64 -8.75 1.19 -9.19
N ALA A 65 -8.52 -0.07 -9.54
CA ALA A 65 -7.42 -0.87 -8.99
C ALA A 65 -6.02 -0.41 -9.41
N PHE A 66 -5.87 0.17 -10.62
CA PHE A 66 -4.58 0.58 -11.17
C PHE A 66 -4.50 2.10 -11.41
N ASP A 67 -5.15 2.90 -10.57
CA ASP A 67 -5.21 4.36 -10.71
C ASP A 67 -3.81 5.01 -10.80
N ILE A 68 -2.88 4.62 -9.92
CA ILE A 68 -1.50 5.16 -9.93
C ILE A 68 -0.76 4.82 -11.24
N PRO A 69 -0.70 3.55 -11.71
CA PRO A 69 -0.21 3.24 -13.06
C PRO A 69 -0.92 4.01 -14.18
N LEU A 70 -2.24 4.20 -14.11
CA LEU A 70 -2.97 4.96 -15.12
C LEU A 70 -2.58 6.45 -15.13
N LYS A 71 -2.41 7.06 -13.96
CA LYS A 71 -1.85 8.41 -13.81
C LYS A 71 -0.43 8.48 -14.36
N GLY A 72 0.40 7.46 -14.10
CA GLY A 72 1.73 7.33 -14.70
C GLY A 72 1.72 7.31 -16.23
N LEU A 73 0.79 6.55 -16.83
CA LEU A 73 0.58 6.53 -18.28
C LEU A 73 0.16 7.91 -18.82
N GLN A 74 -0.73 8.61 -18.11
CA GLN A 74 -1.14 9.96 -18.50
C GLN A 74 0.03 10.94 -18.46
N LEU A 75 0.84 10.92 -17.40
CA LEU A 75 2.04 11.75 -17.30
C LEU A 75 3.06 11.40 -18.40
N ALA A 76 3.24 10.13 -18.71
CA ALA A 76 4.12 9.68 -19.80
C ALA A 76 3.65 10.22 -21.16
N LYS A 77 2.35 10.18 -21.44
CA LYS A 77 1.76 10.75 -22.66
C LYS A 77 2.00 12.26 -22.76
N SER A 78 1.87 12.99 -21.66
CA SER A 78 2.00 14.45 -21.66
C SER A 78 3.46 14.92 -21.74
N TYR A 79 4.37 14.25 -21.01
CA TYR A 79 5.73 14.75 -20.81
C TYR A 79 6.82 13.92 -21.48
N SER A 80 6.50 12.73 -21.99
CA SER A 80 7.46 11.84 -22.65
C SER A 80 6.79 11.01 -23.76
N PRO A 81 6.06 11.63 -24.72
CA PRO A 81 5.20 10.94 -25.69
C PRO A 81 5.95 9.96 -26.61
N GLY A 82 7.28 10.08 -26.73
CA GLY A 82 8.12 9.20 -27.53
C GLY A 82 8.51 7.88 -26.86
N LEU A 83 8.09 7.61 -25.62
CA LEU A 83 8.45 6.36 -24.94
C LEU A 83 7.68 5.16 -25.53
N PRO A 84 8.36 4.09 -25.96
CA PRO A 84 7.72 2.96 -26.66
C PRO A 84 6.66 2.24 -25.81
N MET A 85 6.87 2.19 -24.49
CA MET A 85 5.93 1.59 -23.54
C MET A 85 4.53 2.22 -23.57
N ILE A 86 4.39 3.48 -24.01
CA ILE A 86 3.09 4.15 -24.14
C ILE A 86 2.21 3.45 -25.20
N ALA A 87 2.81 3.01 -26.30
CA ALA A 87 2.11 2.24 -27.32
C ALA A 87 1.73 0.85 -26.77
N GLU A 88 2.65 0.19 -26.06
CA GLU A 88 2.40 -1.11 -25.43
C GLU A 88 1.25 -1.07 -24.43
N ALA A 89 1.07 0.04 -23.71
CA ALA A 89 -0.02 0.20 -22.73
C ALA A 89 -1.41 -0.02 -23.34
N LYS A 90 -1.61 0.31 -24.63
CA LYS A 90 -2.88 0.08 -25.33
C LYS A 90 -3.22 -1.40 -25.48
N GLU A 91 -2.20 -2.25 -25.57
CA GLU A 91 -2.34 -3.70 -25.68
C GLU A 91 -2.37 -4.37 -24.31
N LEU A 92 -1.69 -3.79 -23.30
CA LEU A 92 -1.62 -4.36 -21.96
C LEU A 92 -2.93 -4.17 -21.18
N ILE A 93 -3.51 -2.96 -21.18
CA ILE A 93 -4.68 -2.65 -20.34
C ILE A 93 -5.89 -3.57 -20.65
N PRO A 94 -6.29 -3.80 -21.91
CA PRO A 94 -7.43 -4.67 -22.23
C PRO A 94 -7.23 -6.14 -21.84
N LYS A 95 -5.98 -6.57 -21.62
CA LYS A 95 -5.66 -7.93 -21.18
C LYS A 95 -5.87 -8.12 -19.69
N ILE A 96 -5.89 -7.05 -18.89
CA ILE A 96 -6.10 -7.13 -17.44
C ILE A 96 -7.61 -7.27 -17.21
N LYS A 97 -8.11 -8.50 -17.21
CA LYS A 97 -9.56 -8.79 -17.12
C LYS A 97 -9.93 -9.92 -16.15
N ASP A 98 -8.93 -10.62 -15.64
CA ASP A 98 -9.06 -11.76 -14.73
C ASP A 98 -7.71 -12.04 -14.04
N PHE A 99 -7.56 -13.22 -13.43
CA PHE A 99 -6.32 -13.69 -12.79
C PHE A 99 -5.59 -14.76 -13.62
N SER A 100 -5.84 -14.82 -14.93
CA SER A 100 -5.10 -15.71 -15.84
C SER A 100 -3.63 -15.30 -15.94
N GLU A 101 -2.80 -16.19 -16.47
CA GLU A 101 -1.40 -15.89 -16.75
C GLU A 101 -1.23 -14.67 -17.66
N GLU A 102 -2.08 -14.53 -18.69
CA GLU A 102 -2.03 -13.37 -19.59
C GLU A 102 -2.31 -12.06 -18.83
N SER A 103 -3.38 -12.04 -18.01
CA SER A 103 -3.74 -10.88 -17.19
C SER A 103 -2.64 -10.51 -16.20
N LEU A 104 -2.07 -11.49 -15.48
CA LEU A 104 -1.02 -11.26 -14.49
C LEU A 104 0.27 -10.75 -15.12
N ASN A 105 0.64 -11.28 -16.30
CA ASN A 105 1.79 -10.79 -17.06
C ASN A 105 1.57 -9.36 -17.55
N ALA A 106 0.37 -9.06 -18.08
CA ALA A 106 0.01 -7.73 -18.54
C ALA A 106 0.00 -6.71 -17.40
N ALA A 107 -0.63 -7.04 -16.27
CA ALA A 107 -0.69 -6.20 -15.08
C ALA A 107 0.71 -5.94 -14.51
N THR A 108 1.56 -6.98 -14.40
CA THR A 108 2.94 -6.80 -13.90
C THR A 108 3.74 -5.86 -14.78
N LYS A 109 3.66 -6.03 -16.11
CA LYS A 109 4.39 -5.17 -17.06
C LYS A 109 3.85 -3.74 -17.06
N PHE A 110 2.53 -3.58 -17.04
CA PHE A 110 1.86 -2.27 -16.98
C PHE A 110 2.25 -1.51 -15.71
N THR A 111 2.12 -2.16 -14.56
CA THR A 111 2.52 -1.61 -13.26
C THR A 111 4.00 -1.24 -13.23
N THR A 112 4.88 -2.15 -13.66
CA THR A 112 6.33 -1.91 -13.64
C THR A 112 6.71 -0.65 -14.43
N TYR A 113 6.08 -0.41 -15.58
CA TYR A 113 6.34 0.80 -16.34
C TYR A 113 5.75 2.04 -15.67
N PHE A 114 4.45 2.03 -15.41
CA PHE A 114 3.75 3.29 -15.17
C PHE A 114 3.62 3.66 -13.70
N ASP A 115 3.64 2.70 -12.77
CA ASP A 115 3.85 3.01 -11.35
C ASP A 115 5.24 3.65 -11.16
N THR A 116 6.28 3.03 -11.72
CA THR A 116 7.64 3.56 -11.68
C THR A 116 7.73 4.93 -12.34
N TYR A 117 7.07 5.15 -13.47
CA TYR A 117 7.02 6.47 -14.11
C TYR A 117 6.41 7.51 -13.17
N TYR A 118 5.28 7.18 -12.53
CA TYR A 118 4.59 8.09 -11.62
C TYR A 118 5.47 8.45 -10.41
N ARG A 119 6.13 7.46 -9.81
CA ARG A 119 6.88 7.62 -8.55
C ARG A 119 8.31 8.14 -8.73
N ALA A 120 8.99 7.74 -9.80
CA ALA A 120 10.42 7.98 -10.02
C ALA A 120 10.72 8.75 -11.32
N GLY A 121 9.71 9.01 -12.15
CA GLY A 121 9.82 9.84 -13.35
C GLY A 121 10.41 9.12 -14.57
N PRO A 122 10.54 9.84 -15.70
CA PRO A 122 10.88 9.26 -17.01
C PRO A 122 12.26 8.58 -17.07
N ARG A 123 13.24 9.06 -16.29
CA ARG A 123 14.59 8.47 -16.26
C ARG A 123 14.59 7.06 -15.69
N ALA A 124 13.72 6.79 -14.72
CA ALA A 124 13.65 5.49 -14.07
C ALA A 124 13.12 4.39 -15.01
N VAL A 125 12.36 4.75 -16.04
CA VAL A 125 11.72 3.79 -16.95
C VAL A 125 12.45 3.59 -18.27
N GLN A 126 13.38 4.50 -18.63
CA GLN A 126 13.99 4.54 -19.96
C GLN A 126 14.65 3.22 -20.36
N TYR A 127 15.21 2.49 -19.40
CA TYR A 127 15.92 1.23 -19.62
C TYR A 127 15.26 0.05 -18.91
N LEU A 128 14.03 0.21 -18.39
CA LEU A 128 13.32 -0.88 -17.74
C LEU A 128 12.95 -1.95 -18.76
N LYS A 129 13.25 -3.18 -18.40
CA LYS A 129 12.82 -4.38 -19.10
C LYS A 129 12.01 -5.22 -18.10
N PRO A 130 10.69 -4.97 -17.99
CA PRO A 130 9.85 -5.73 -17.07
C PRO A 130 9.88 -7.21 -17.46
N GLU A 131 10.26 -8.04 -16.50
CA GLU A 131 10.17 -9.49 -16.64
C GLU A 131 8.75 -9.94 -16.31
N ALA A 132 8.26 -10.93 -17.05
CA ALA A 132 7.02 -11.59 -16.69
C ALA A 132 7.24 -12.40 -15.40
N PRO A 133 6.27 -12.40 -14.46
CA PRO A 133 6.36 -13.24 -13.29
C PRO A 133 6.34 -14.71 -13.72
N ASN A 134 7.26 -15.51 -13.19
CA ASN A 134 7.29 -16.96 -13.42
C ASN A 134 6.09 -17.64 -12.74
N GLU A 135 5.88 -18.93 -13.03
CA GLU A 135 4.72 -19.68 -12.51
C GLU A 135 4.62 -19.63 -10.97
N GLN A 136 5.74 -19.83 -10.27
CA GLN A 136 5.78 -19.82 -8.80
C GLN A 136 5.43 -18.44 -8.23
N THR A 137 5.95 -17.37 -8.85
CA THR A 137 5.65 -15.98 -8.49
C THR A 137 4.17 -15.68 -8.68
N ARG A 138 3.57 -16.11 -9.79
CA ARG A 138 2.12 -15.93 -10.02
C ARG A 138 1.29 -16.69 -8.99
N LYS A 139 1.65 -17.94 -8.66
CA LYS A 139 0.98 -18.71 -7.59
C LYS A 139 1.08 -18.01 -6.24
N ASN A 140 2.26 -17.50 -5.89
CA ASN A 140 2.45 -16.75 -4.65
C ASN A 140 1.64 -15.46 -4.61
N MET A 141 1.59 -14.70 -5.72
CA MET A 141 0.72 -13.53 -5.84
C MET A 141 -0.74 -13.91 -5.54
N MET A 142 -1.25 -14.95 -6.18
CA MET A 142 -2.64 -15.36 -6.01
C MET A 142 -2.95 -15.85 -4.60
N ILE A 143 -2.05 -16.57 -3.94
CA ILE A 143 -2.22 -16.95 -2.53
C ILE A 143 -2.32 -15.69 -1.64
N MET A 144 -1.46 -14.70 -1.87
CA MET A 144 -1.46 -13.48 -1.07
C MET A 144 -2.69 -12.60 -1.33
N VAL A 145 -3.15 -12.50 -2.59
CA VAL A 145 -4.39 -11.82 -2.96
C VAL A 145 -5.59 -12.49 -2.30
N ASP A 146 -5.67 -13.82 -2.37
CA ASP A 146 -6.75 -14.58 -1.73
C ASP A 146 -6.78 -14.37 -0.22
N ARG A 147 -5.62 -14.43 0.45
CA ARG A 147 -5.51 -14.09 1.88
C ARG A 147 -6.01 -12.68 2.20
N ALA A 148 -5.68 -11.69 1.38
CA ALA A 148 -6.14 -10.32 1.57
C ALA A 148 -7.66 -10.21 1.38
N ILE A 149 -8.23 -10.88 0.38
CA ILE A 149 -9.68 -10.90 0.15
C ILE A 149 -10.41 -11.59 1.30
N THR A 150 -9.97 -12.76 1.73
CA THR A 150 -10.54 -13.46 2.90
C THR A 150 -10.46 -12.56 4.14
N PHE A 151 -9.32 -11.94 4.40
CA PHE A 151 -9.15 -11.03 5.54
C PHE A 151 -10.13 -9.85 5.50
N PHE A 152 -10.21 -9.15 4.36
CA PHE A 152 -11.06 -7.98 4.18
C PHE A 152 -12.54 -8.29 3.91
N THR A 153 -12.91 -9.57 3.88
CA THR A 153 -14.31 -10.03 3.76
C THR A 153 -14.80 -10.60 5.08
N ASP A 154 -14.01 -11.48 5.70
CA ASP A 154 -14.46 -12.31 6.82
C ASP A 154 -13.99 -11.78 8.19
N VAL A 155 -12.85 -11.09 8.25
CA VAL A 155 -12.21 -10.68 9.51
C VAL A 155 -12.35 -9.18 9.77
N SER A 156 -11.97 -8.36 8.79
CA SER A 156 -12.04 -6.90 8.87
C SER A 156 -12.72 -6.34 7.62
N PRO A 157 -14.06 -6.46 7.51
CA PRO A 157 -14.81 -6.04 6.33
C PRO A 157 -14.42 -4.65 5.84
N LEU A 158 -14.02 -4.58 4.56
CA LEU A 158 -13.56 -3.34 3.96
C LEU A 158 -14.70 -2.32 3.86
N LEU A 159 -14.42 -1.09 4.28
CA LEU A 159 -15.29 0.07 4.13
C LEU A 159 -14.86 0.97 2.97
N ALA A 160 -13.56 1.18 2.79
CA ALA A 160 -12.99 2.03 1.74
C ALA A 160 -11.53 1.68 1.45
N SER A 161 -11.06 2.05 0.24
CA SER A 161 -9.67 2.02 -0.19
C SER A 161 -9.26 3.40 -0.73
N ASP A 162 -7.98 3.62 -0.98
CA ASP A 162 -7.44 4.87 -1.57
C ASP A 162 -7.71 6.12 -0.72
N LEU A 163 -7.27 6.06 0.54
CA LEU A 163 -7.65 7.03 1.56
C LEU A 163 -6.65 8.17 1.65
N THR A 164 -7.14 9.39 1.49
CA THR A 164 -6.39 10.65 1.66
C THR A 164 -6.95 11.46 2.83
N PHE A 165 -6.20 12.42 3.33
CA PHE A 165 -6.51 13.13 4.58
C PHE A 165 -6.78 14.63 4.38
N GLU A 166 -7.56 15.00 3.38
CA GLU A 166 -7.96 16.38 3.10
C GLU A 166 -8.51 17.07 4.36
N GLY A 167 -8.07 18.30 4.64
CA GLY A 167 -8.36 19.03 5.88
C GLY A 167 -7.42 18.70 7.05
N GLY A 168 -6.86 17.50 7.08
CA GLY A 168 -5.94 17.06 8.14
C GLY A 168 -4.47 17.37 7.87
N TYR A 169 -4.10 17.66 6.63
CA TYR A 169 -2.72 18.01 6.25
C TYR A 169 -2.23 19.33 6.89
N THR A 170 -0.91 19.49 6.99
CA THR A 170 -0.26 20.66 7.59
C THR A 170 0.76 21.30 6.63
N SER A 171 1.37 22.41 7.04
CA SER A 171 2.51 23.01 6.32
C SER A 171 3.75 22.09 6.28
N THR A 172 3.80 21.08 7.14
CA THR A 172 4.89 20.09 7.20
C THR A 172 4.59 18.89 6.30
N ILE A 173 3.38 18.33 6.40
CA ILE A 173 2.92 17.14 5.66
C ILE A 173 1.72 17.51 4.79
N ASP A 174 1.86 17.45 3.47
CA ASP A 174 0.79 17.82 2.52
C ASP A 174 0.23 16.63 1.73
N LYS A 175 0.79 15.43 1.90
CA LYS A 175 0.42 14.23 1.15
C LYS A 175 0.56 12.97 2.00
N GLY A 176 -0.44 12.11 1.95
CA GLY A 176 -0.39 10.78 2.54
C GLY A 176 -1.54 9.94 2.03
N ASP A 177 -1.27 8.65 1.87
CA ASP A 177 -2.19 7.67 1.34
C ASP A 177 -2.16 6.41 2.21
N ALA A 178 -3.30 6.10 2.85
CA ALA A 178 -3.52 4.81 3.50
C ALA A 178 -4.20 3.85 2.53
N ASP A 179 -3.85 2.57 2.61
CA ASP A 179 -4.26 1.58 1.61
C ASP A 179 -5.76 1.26 1.74
N PHE A 180 -6.19 0.88 2.95
CA PHE A 180 -7.51 0.32 3.22
C PHE A 180 -8.08 0.83 4.55
N MET A 181 -9.41 0.80 4.68
CA MET A 181 -10.10 1.11 5.92
C MET A 181 -11.22 0.11 6.15
N SER A 182 -11.29 -0.41 7.36
CA SER A 182 -12.50 -1.04 7.91
C SER A 182 -13.19 -0.06 8.84
N LYS A 183 -14.37 -0.41 9.37
CA LYS A 183 -15.21 0.49 10.17
C LYS A 183 -14.47 1.30 11.25
N THR A 184 -13.48 0.71 11.91
CA THR A 184 -12.75 1.34 13.02
C THR A 184 -11.23 1.34 12.87
N ILE A 185 -10.69 0.78 11.79
CA ILE A 185 -9.25 0.56 11.62
C ILE A 185 -8.77 1.07 10.27
N LEU A 186 -7.73 1.89 10.28
CA LEU A 186 -6.92 2.19 9.09
C LEU A 186 -5.87 1.10 8.89
N TRP A 187 -5.84 0.53 7.70
CA TRP A 187 -5.01 -0.59 7.32
C TRP A 187 -3.97 -0.17 6.28
N ASP A 188 -2.74 -0.62 6.50
CA ASP A 188 -1.65 -0.57 5.54
C ASP A 188 -1.29 -2.02 5.17
N MET A 189 -1.29 -2.36 3.89
CA MET A 189 -0.94 -3.70 3.46
C MET A 189 0.57 -3.80 3.22
N LYS A 190 1.20 -4.81 3.81
CA LYS A 190 2.66 -4.99 3.73
C LYS A 190 3.03 -6.41 3.38
N VAL A 191 3.46 -6.61 2.14
CA VAL A 191 4.04 -7.89 1.69
C VAL A 191 5.51 -7.95 2.10
N SER A 192 5.79 -8.64 3.20
CA SER A 192 7.14 -8.75 3.77
C SER A 192 7.37 -10.13 4.38
N LYS A 193 8.60 -10.64 4.31
CA LYS A 193 9.02 -11.85 5.06
C LYS A 193 9.31 -11.54 6.54
N ASN A 194 9.38 -10.26 6.89
CA ASN A 194 9.72 -9.79 8.23
C ASN A 194 8.51 -9.12 8.91
N PRO A 195 8.43 -9.17 10.24
CA PRO A 195 7.45 -8.39 11.02
C PRO A 195 7.57 -6.88 10.80
N PRO A 196 6.56 -6.09 11.23
CA PRO A 196 6.59 -4.63 11.13
C PRO A 196 7.80 -3.99 11.81
N LEU A 197 8.27 -2.90 11.21
CA LEU A 197 9.35 -2.06 11.71
C LEU A 197 8.78 -0.77 12.32
N ASN A 198 9.53 -0.12 13.20
CA ASN A 198 9.13 1.11 13.90
C ASN A 198 8.75 2.27 12.95
N LYS A 199 9.27 2.27 11.72
CA LYS A 199 8.89 3.28 10.71
C LYS A 199 7.45 3.09 10.22
N TYR A 200 6.96 1.85 10.18
CA TYR A 200 5.60 1.54 9.73
C TYR A 200 4.58 1.84 10.83
N THR A 201 4.91 1.57 12.09
CA THR A 201 4.05 1.94 13.22
C THR A 201 3.89 3.45 13.35
N LEU A 202 4.99 4.22 13.22
CA LEU A 202 4.89 5.68 13.17
C LEU A 202 4.05 6.16 11.98
N GLN A 203 4.25 5.57 10.80
CA GLN A 203 3.47 5.93 9.60
C GLN A 203 1.98 5.75 9.81
N LEU A 204 1.57 4.61 10.35
CA LEU A 204 0.18 4.33 10.65
C LEU A 204 -0.43 5.32 11.65
N VAL A 205 0.28 5.63 12.74
CA VAL A 205 -0.22 6.59 13.73
C VAL A 205 -0.30 8.00 13.14
N VAL A 206 0.63 8.40 12.28
CA VAL A 206 0.53 9.67 11.55
C VAL A 206 -0.70 9.67 10.62
N TYR A 207 -0.96 8.60 9.88
CA TYR A 207 -2.18 8.46 9.07
C TYR A 207 -3.45 8.58 9.91
N TYR A 208 -3.50 7.91 11.05
CA TYR A 208 -4.63 8.03 11.97
C TYR A 208 -4.85 9.46 12.45
N LEU A 209 -3.80 10.15 12.88
CA LEU A 209 -3.91 11.52 13.37
C LEU A 209 -4.36 12.47 12.26
N LEU A 210 -3.77 12.38 11.06
CA LEU A 210 -4.22 13.13 9.88
C LEU A 210 -5.70 12.85 9.57
N ALA A 211 -6.14 11.60 9.66
CA ALA A 211 -7.53 11.21 9.46
C ALA A 211 -8.47 11.80 10.53
N LYS A 212 -8.05 11.89 11.80
CA LYS A 212 -8.85 12.50 12.87
C LYS A 212 -9.00 14.01 12.73
N HIS A 213 -8.03 14.69 12.11
CA HIS A 213 -8.09 16.12 11.78
C HIS A 213 -8.65 16.40 10.38
N SER A 214 -8.95 15.37 9.59
CA SER A 214 -9.55 15.52 8.27
C SER A 214 -11.02 15.91 8.36
N ASP A 215 -11.50 16.66 7.35
CA ASP A 215 -12.90 17.06 7.22
C ASP A 215 -13.82 15.89 6.79
N GLN A 216 -13.27 14.70 6.55
CA GLN A 216 -13.98 13.58 5.98
C GLN A 216 -14.73 12.74 7.06
N PRO A 217 -16.07 12.62 6.98
CA PRO A 217 -16.86 11.92 7.99
C PRO A 217 -16.54 10.43 8.13
N ILE A 218 -15.96 9.80 7.10
CA ILE A 218 -15.61 8.38 7.12
C ILE A 218 -14.67 8.03 8.28
N TYR A 219 -13.83 8.99 8.70
CA TYR A 219 -12.85 8.83 9.77
C TYR A 219 -13.39 9.00 11.19
N HIS A 220 -14.67 9.36 11.35
CA HIS A 220 -15.28 9.64 12.66
C HIS A 220 -15.12 8.46 13.63
N PHE A 221 -15.33 7.23 13.13
CA PHE A 221 -15.34 6.01 13.93
C PHE A 221 -13.98 5.30 14.05
N LEU A 222 -12.91 5.88 13.49
CA LEU A 222 -11.57 5.31 13.64
C LEU A 222 -11.16 5.28 15.11
N LYS A 223 -10.57 4.15 15.50
CA LYS A 223 -10.04 3.88 16.84
C LYS A 223 -8.65 3.26 16.82
N SER A 224 -8.35 2.51 15.77
CA SER A 224 -7.14 1.69 15.70
C SER A 224 -6.46 1.85 14.36
N VAL A 225 -5.22 1.37 14.30
CA VAL A 225 -4.45 1.20 13.07
C VAL A 225 -3.99 -0.24 12.96
N GLY A 226 -3.69 -0.69 11.74
CA GLY A 226 -3.18 -2.03 11.55
C GLY A 226 -2.39 -2.24 10.29
N ILE A 227 -1.58 -3.30 10.31
CA ILE A 227 -0.88 -3.83 9.14
C ILE A 227 -1.43 -5.20 8.85
N PHE A 228 -1.87 -5.44 7.62
CA PHE A 228 -2.10 -6.80 7.15
C PHE A 228 -0.93 -7.26 6.28
N ASN A 229 -0.33 -8.38 6.65
CA ASN A 229 0.75 -8.99 5.88
C ASN A 229 0.28 -10.32 5.27
N PRO A 230 -0.17 -10.34 4.00
CA PRO A 230 -0.67 -11.56 3.37
C PRO A 230 0.45 -12.59 3.11
N ARG A 231 1.73 -12.19 3.13
CA ARG A 231 2.84 -13.13 2.97
C ARG A 231 3.04 -13.99 4.21
N LEU A 232 3.05 -13.35 5.38
CA LEU A 232 3.10 -14.05 6.67
C LEU A 232 1.74 -14.60 7.09
N ASN A 233 0.65 -14.10 6.48
CA ASN A 233 -0.73 -14.36 6.88
C ASN A 233 -0.97 -13.92 8.33
N VAL A 234 -0.57 -12.68 8.65
CA VAL A 234 -0.65 -12.11 10.00
C VAL A 234 -1.23 -10.70 9.92
N ALA A 235 -2.20 -10.40 10.79
CA ALA A 235 -2.64 -9.04 11.07
C ALA A 235 -1.95 -8.53 12.34
N TYR A 236 -1.50 -7.28 12.29
CA TYR A 236 -0.94 -6.54 13.41
C TYR A 236 -1.86 -5.36 13.68
N THR A 237 -2.38 -5.20 14.90
CA THR A 237 -3.29 -4.10 15.24
C THR A 237 -2.82 -3.33 16.46
N LEU A 238 -3.16 -2.04 16.54
CA LEU A 238 -2.89 -1.20 17.68
C LEU A 238 -4.09 -0.28 17.92
N ASP A 239 -4.74 -0.41 19.07
CA ASP A 239 -5.71 0.58 19.54
C ASP A 239 -4.94 1.85 19.94
N ILE A 240 -5.36 3.00 19.40
CA ILE A 240 -4.70 4.28 19.69
C ILE A 240 -4.86 4.65 21.17
N ALA A 241 -5.91 4.17 21.84
CA ALA A 241 -6.10 4.35 23.28
C ALA A 241 -5.03 3.65 24.14
N GLU A 242 -4.29 2.68 23.59
CA GLU A 242 -3.18 2.00 24.29
C GLU A 242 -1.87 2.81 24.23
N ILE A 243 -1.80 3.87 23.41
CA ILE A 243 -0.62 4.72 23.28
C ILE A 243 -0.67 5.80 24.36
N ASP A 244 0.46 6.03 25.04
CA ASP A 244 0.61 7.13 26.00
C ASP A 244 0.22 8.47 25.34
N PRO A 245 -0.73 9.25 25.92
CA PRO A 245 -1.14 10.54 25.38
C PRO A 245 0.02 11.52 25.15
N VAL A 246 1.10 11.43 25.94
CA VAL A 246 2.31 12.25 25.75
C VAL A 246 3.00 11.89 24.44
N VAL A 247 3.03 10.60 24.06
CA VAL A 247 3.59 10.16 22.78
C VAL A 247 2.73 10.66 21.62
N ILE A 248 1.40 10.59 21.73
CA ILE A 248 0.48 11.13 20.72
C ILE A 248 0.71 12.63 20.52
N SER A 249 0.70 13.41 21.61
CA SER A 249 0.94 14.86 21.55
C SER A 249 2.32 15.19 20.95
N THR A 250 3.34 14.39 21.27
CA THR A 250 4.69 14.54 20.70
C THR A 250 4.69 14.31 19.20
N ILE A 251 3.94 13.32 18.69
CA ILE A 251 3.82 13.06 17.25
C ILE A 251 3.08 14.22 16.58
N GLU A 252 1.95 14.66 17.12
CA GLU A 252 1.17 15.78 16.57
C GLU A 252 2.03 17.05 16.42
N GLN A 253 2.77 17.43 17.46
CA GLN A 253 3.56 18.66 17.46
C GLN A 253 4.87 18.53 16.66
N ASN A 254 5.66 17.48 16.93
CA ASN A 254 7.03 17.40 16.42
C ASN A 254 7.14 16.66 15.08
N VAL A 255 6.21 15.76 14.78
CA VAL A 255 6.21 14.98 13.54
C VAL A 255 5.31 15.66 12.51
N ILE A 256 4.05 15.92 12.88
CA ILE A 256 3.01 16.41 11.96
C ILE A 256 2.99 17.94 11.89
N GLY A 257 3.23 18.64 13.00
CA GLY A 257 3.29 20.10 13.06
C GLY A 257 1.92 20.77 13.20
N TYR A 258 1.03 20.19 14.01
CA TYR A 258 -0.17 20.88 14.50
C TYR A 258 0.16 21.90 15.59
#